data_AF-A0A2P2MJH7-F1
#
_entry.id   AF-A0A2P2MJH7-F1
#
_cell.length_a   1.000
_cell.length_b   1.000
_cell.length_c   1.000
_cell.angle_alpha   90.00
_cell.angle_beta   90.00
_cell.angle_gamma   90.00
#
_symmetry.space_group_name_H-M   'P 1'
#
loop_
_entity.id
_entity.type
_entity.pdbx_description
1 polymer ?
#
loop_
_entity_poly.entity_id
_entity_poly.type
_entity_poly.pdbx_seq_one_letter_code
_entity_poly.pdbx_strand_id
1 'polypeptide(L)'
;MILVDDAGGQWPTIGHAPWNGCNLADFVMPFFLFIVGMAIPLAFKRIKRWDKSVGKVILRTLKLLFWGLLLQGGYSHAPDKLTYGVDMKKIRWCGILQRIAFAYFVVALVEIFTKDKRVKDLSTNRLAIFRLYCWHWLVGASVLIIYLAVIYGTYVPDWQFTVHDIDSADNGKQFTVACGVRGKLDPPCNAVGYIDREVLGINHMYHHPAWRRSKVHDILSLRAYYPS
;
A
#
# COMPACT_ATOMS: atom_id res chain seq x y z
N MET A 1 -8.68 6.90 5.08
CA MET A 1 -9.76 6.58 4.12
C MET A 1 -11.01 6.05 4.84
N ILE A 2 -11.15 6.25 6.16
CA ILE A 2 -12.27 5.72 6.96
C ILE A 2 -13.65 6.16 6.41
N LEU A 3 -13.83 7.45 6.13
CA LEU A 3 -15.09 7.96 5.56
C LEU A 3 -15.44 7.32 4.21
N VAL A 4 -14.43 7.10 3.35
CA VAL A 4 -14.63 6.48 2.03
C VAL A 4 -14.89 4.99 2.17
N ASP A 5 -14.22 4.34 3.12
CA ASP A 5 -14.39 2.91 3.40
C ASP A 5 -15.79 2.63 3.99
N ASP A 6 -16.33 3.53 4.82
CA ASP A 6 -17.65 3.38 5.44
C ASP A 6 -18.79 3.88 4.55
N ALA A 7 -18.66 5.06 3.92
CA ALA A 7 -19.71 5.67 3.09
C ALA A 7 -19.67 5.24 1.62
N GLY A 8 -18.54 4.73 1.13
CA GLY A 8 -18.35 4.36 -0.27
C GLY A 8 -19.14 3.13 -0.72
N GLY A 9 -19.72 2.38 0.22
CA GLY A 9 -20.71 1.33 -0.08
C GLY A 9 -22.07 1.89 -0.50
N GLN A 10 -22.49 3.01 0.11
CA GLN A 10 -23.77 3.66 -0.21
C GLN A 10 -23.65 4.70 -1.32
N TRP A 11 -22.47 5.31 -1.49
CA TRP A 11 -22.22 6.29 -2.55
C TRP A 11 -21.04 5.86 -3.45
N PRO A 12 -21.32 5.15 -4.57
CA PRO A 12 -20.28 4.59 -5.43
C PRO A 12 -19.30 5.63 -6.00
N THR A 13 -19.76 6.88 -6.20
CA THR A 13 -18.95 7.99 -6.72
C THR A 13 -17.83 8.42 -5.75
N ILE A 14 -18.02 8.19 -4.45
CA ILE A 14 -17.06 8.57 -3.39
C ILE A 14 -16.15 7.38 -3.05
N GLY A 15 -16.58 6.15 -3.32
CA GLY A 15 -15.84 4.91 -3.05
C GLY A 15 -14.68 4.65 -4.00
N HIS A 16 -13.79 3.72 -3.62
CA HIS A 16 -12.74 3.19 -4.48
C HIS A 16 -13.31 2.38 -5.65
N ALA A 17 -12.68 2.47 -6.82
CA ALA A 17 -12.99 1.57 -7.93
C ALA A 17 -12.76 0.11 -7.51
N PRO A 18 -13.60 -0.84 -7.95
CA PRO A 18 -13.52 -2.21 -7.45
C PRO A 18 -12.27 -2.94 -7.95
N TRP A 19 -11.82 -2.66 -9.18
CA TRP A 19 -10.53 -3.15 -9.67
C TRP A 19 -10.01 -2.31 -10.84
N ASN A 20 -10.71 -2.35 -11.96
CA ASN A 20 -10.47 -1.51 -13.12
C ASN A 20 -11.35 -0.25 -13.04
N GLY A 21 -10.75 0.91 -13.23
CA GLY A 21 -11.41 2.22 -13.11
C GLY A 21 -10.61 3.17 -12.22
N CYS A 22 -11.08 4.41 -12.11
CA CYS A 22 -10.46 5.40 -11.25
C CYS A 22 -11.52 6.36 -10.73
N ASN A 23 -11.64 6.46 -9.42
CA ASN A 23 -12.54 7.36 -8.72
C ASN A 23 -11.75 8.44 -7.95
N LEU A 24 -12.45 9.47 -7.48
CA LEU A 24 -11.83 10.58 -6.75
C LEU A 24 -11.00 10.11 -5.54
N ALA A 25 -11.47 9.10 -4.83
CA ALA A 25 -10.78 8.53 -3.68
C ALA A 25 -9.41 7.91 -4.03
N ASP A 26 -9.24 7.40 -5.25
CA ASP A 26 -8.00 6.75 -5.69
C ASP A 26 -6.85 7.76 -5.85
N PHE A 27 -7.18 9.04 -6.09
CA PHE A 27 -6.19 10.12 -6.25
C PHE A 27 -5.67 10.70 -4.93
N VAL A 28 -6.38 10.52 -3.82
CA VAL A 28 -6.03 11.13 -2.53
C VAL A 28 -4.64 10.69 -2.06
N MET A 29 -4.34 9.40 -2.18
CA MET A 29 -3.06 8.84 -1.76
C MET A 29 -1.88 9.33 -2.63
N PRO A 30 -1.93 9.26 -3.97
CA PRO A 30 -0.91 9.85 -4.84
C PRO A 30 -0.63 11.32 -4.57
N PHE A 31 -1.66 12.15 -4.41
CA PHE A 31 -1.46 13.57 -4.13
C PHE A 31 -0.83 13.81 -2.75
N PHE A 32 -1.23 13.04 -1.74
CA PHE A 32 -0.62 13.12 -0.41
C PHE A 32 0.87 12.77 -0.45
N LEU A 33 1.24 11.67 -1.13
CA LEU A 33 2.64 11.28 -1.30
C LEU A 33 3.45 12.32 -2.08
N PHE A 34 2.86 12.94 -3.10
CA PHE A 34 3.50 14.02 -3.86
C PHE A 34 3.79 15.24 -2.98
N ILE A 35 2.82 15.71 -2.20
CA ILE A 35 3.00 16.85 -1.28
C ILE A 35 4.06 16.53 -0.22
N VAL A 36 4.02 15.33 0.37
CA VAL A 36 5.04 14.88 1.34
C VAL A 36 6.42 14.88 0.70
N GLY A 37 6.56 14.38 -0.53
CA GLY A 37 7.83 14.38 -1.28
C GLY A 37 8.36 15.79 -1.54
N MET A 38 7.52 16.70 -2.00
CA MET A 38 7.87 18.10 -2.23
C MET A 38 8.32 18.84 -0.95
N ALA A 39 7.78 18.45 0.21
CA ALA A 39 8.13 19.07 1.50
C ALA A 39 9.53 18.67 2.01
N ILE A 40 10.08 17.53 1.57
CA ILE A 40 11.38 17.00 2.02
C ILE A 40 12.54 17.99 1.73
N PRO A 41 12.82 18.41 0.48
CA PRO A 41 13.93 19.31 0.18
C PRO A 41 13.77 20.67 0.87
N LEU A 42 12.53 21.16 1.02
CA LEU A 42 12.23 22.41 1.72
C LEU A 42 12.56 22.32 3.22
N ALA A 43 12.20 21.20 3.86
CA ALA A 43 12.49 20.96 5.28
C ALA A 43 13.99 20.85 5.56
N PHE A 44 14.76 20.23 4.66
CA PHE A 44 16.19 20.06 4.82
C PHE A 44 17.02 21.25 4.35
N LYS A 45 16.46 22.22 3.62
CA LYS A 45 17.19 23.41 3.15
C LYS A 45 17.96 24.13 4.28
N ARG A 46 17.35 24.27 5.46
CA ARG A 46 17.92 25.02 6.60
C ARG A 46 18.89 24.23 7.48
N ILE A 47 18.97 22.91 7.34
CA ILE A 47 19.81 22.06 8.20
C ILE A 47 21.11 21.74 7.46
N LYS A 48 22.23 22.21 8.00
CA LYS A 48 23.56 22.02 7.39
C LYS A 48 24.28 20.75 7.85
N ARG A 49 23.95 20.21 9.04
CA ARG A 49 24.59 19.01 9.56
C ARG A 49 23.80 17.75 9.21
N TRP A 50 24.50 16.74 8.67
CA TRP A 50 23.91 15.48 8.22
C TRP A 50 23.33 14.67 9.39
N ASP A 51 24.06 14.58 10.51
CA ASP A 51 23.68 13.85 11.72
C ASP A 51 22.33 14.33 12.31
N LYS A 52 22.17 15.64 12.44
CA LYS A 52 20.94 16.27 12.91
C LYS A 52 19.77 16.08 11.94
N SER A 53 20.06 15.95 10.64
CA SER A 53 19.03 15.69 9.62
C SER A 53 18.52 14.26 9.72
N VAL A 54 19.43 13.28 9.82
CA VAL A 54 19.08 11.86 9.98
C VAL A 54 18.29 11.62 11.26
N GLY A 55 18.71 12.18 12.40
CA GLY A 55 17.97 12.04 13.66
C GLY A 55 16.53 12.56 13.58
N LYS A 56 16.30 13.68 12.87
CA LYS A 56 14.94 14.19 12.62
C LYS A 56 14.11 13.29 11.72
N VAL A 57 14.72 12.71 10.68
CA VAL A 57 14.04 11.74 9.79
C VAL A 57 13.61 10.52 10.59
N ILE A 58 14.52 9.94 11.39
CA ILE A 58 14.24 8.76 12.22
C ILE A 58 13.09 9.07 13.19
N LEU A 59 13.19 10.18 13.96
CA LEU A 59 12.16 10.53 14.94
C LEU A 59 10.79 10.76 14.28
N ARG A 60 10.75 11.42 13.12
CA ARG A 60 9.50 11.62 12.38
C ARG A 60 8.93 10.29 11.87
N THR A 61 9.78 9.41 11.36
CA THR A 61 9.39 8.07 10.89
C THR A 61 8.81 7.25 12.04
N LEU A 62 9.47 7.23 13.19
CA LEU A 62 8.98 6.55 14.40
C LEU A 62 7.64 7.10 14.88
N LYS A 63 7.46 8.44 14.88
CA LYS A 63 6.16 9.05 15.22
C LYS A 63 5.07 8.61 14.26
N LEU A 64 5.32 8.58 12.96
CA LEU A 64 4.33 8.14 11.96
C LEU A 64 3.99 6.66 12.11
N LEU A 65 4.98 5.80 12.38
CA LEU A 65 4.75 4.38 12.67
C LEU A 65 3.92 4.19 13.94
N PHE A 66 4.26 4.89 15.02
CA PHE A 66 3.56 4.84 16.29
C PHE A 66 2.09 5.27 16.15
N TRP A 67 1.84 6.46 15.57
CA TRP A 67 0.47 6.93 15.34
C TRP A 67 -0.28 6.07 14.34
N GLY A 68 0.40 5.50 13.34
CA GLY A 68 -0.19 4.55 12.40
C GLY A 68 -0.71 3.29 13.09
N LEU A 69 0.10 2.68 13.96
CA LEU A 69 -0.29 1.51 14.74
C LEU A 69 -1.39 1.85 15.75
N LEU A 70 -1.35 3.01 16.39
CA LEU A 70 -2.37 3.42 17.36
C LEU A 70 -3.74 3.66 16.71
N LEU A 71 -3.77 4.34 15.57
CA LEU A 71 -5.01 4.60 14.83
C LEU A 71 -5.58 3.35 14.16
N GLN A 72 -4.72 2.39 13.78
CA GLN A 72 -5.12 1.16 13.11
C GLN A 72 -5.40 0.00 14.07
N GLY A 73 -4.76 0.00 15.24
CA GLY A 73 -4.74 -1.11 16.20
C GLY A 73 -5.92 -1.16 17.16
N GLY A 74 -6.74 -0.12 17.29
CA GLY A 74 -8.02 -0.24 17.98
C GLY A 74 -8.37 0.95 18.85
N TYR A 75 -9.33 1.74 18.37
CA TYR A 75 -10.25 2.51 19.20
C TYR A 75 -11.66 2.64 18.60
N SER A 76 -11.88 2.24 17.33
CA SER A 76 -13.18 2.41 16.67
C SER A 76 -13.58 1.14 15.94
N HIS A 77 -14.20 0.21 16.67
CA HIS A 77 -14.89 -0.94 16.08
C HIS A 77 -16.38 -0.63 16.02
N ALA A 78 -16.86 -0.16 14.86
CA ALA A 78 -18.26 0.16 14.56
C ALA A 78 -18.91 1.27 15.46
N PRO A 79 -19.72 2.18 14.89
CA PRO A 79 -20.48 3.16 15.69
C PRO A 79 -21.42 2.52 16.73
N ASP A 80 -21.75 1.24 16.53
CA ASP A 80 -22.83 0.49 17.18
C ASP A 80 -22.32 -0.62 18.13
N LYS A 81 -21.00 -0.78 18.31
CA LYS A 81 -20.42 -1.67 19.34
C LYS A 81 -19.52 -0.90 20.30
N LEU A 82 -19.95 -0.77 21.56
CA LEU A 82 -19.21 -0.15 22.69
C LEU A 82 -17.99 -0.98 23.17
N THR A 83 -17.40 -1.80 22.31
CA THR A 83 -16.26 -2.66 22.66
C THR A 83 -14.96 -1.95 22.32
N TYR A 84 -14.41 -1.22 23.29
CA TYR A 84 -13.08 -0.62 23.19
C TYR A 84 -12.01 -1.67 23.49
N GLY A 85 -11.20 -2.00 22.48
CA GLY A 85 -10.12 -2.97 22.63
C GLY A 85 -9.19 -3.00 21.41
N VAL A 86 -7.91 -3.23 21.68
CA VAL A 86 -6.88 -3.51 20.65
C VAL A 86 -6.92 -5.02 20.39
N ASP A 87 -7.62 -5.45 19.35
CA ASP A 87 -7.57 -6.84 18.91
C ASP A 87 -6.26 -7.08 18.15
N MET A 88 -5.23 -7.51 18.90
CA MET A 88 -3.89 -7.74 18.38
C MET A 88 -3.86 -8.77 17.23
N LYS A 89 -4.89 -9.62 17.10
CA LYS A 89 -4.98 -10.61 16.01
C LYS A 89 -5.46 -10.01 14.69
N LYS A 90 -6.07 -8.82 14.71
CA LYS A 90 -6.56 -8.11 13.51
C LYS A 90 -5.73 -6.87 13.16
N ILE A 91 -4.62 -6.64 13.86
CA ILE A 91 -3.78 -5.48 13.60
C ILE A 91 -3.10 -5.60 12.24
N ARG A 92 -3.19 -4.52 11.46
CA ARG A 92 -2.64 -4.48 10.12
C ARG A 92 -1.27 -3.84 10.14
N TRP A 93 -0.25 -4.65 9.93
CA TRP A 93 1.15 -4.21 9.97
C TRP A 93 1.49 -3.17 8.88
N CYS A 94 0.92 -3.28 7.68
CA CYS A 94 1.18 -2.41 6.52
C CYS A 94 0.03 -1.43 6.20
N GLY A 95 -0.37 -0.60 7.17
CA GLY A 95 -1.33 0.48 6.94
C GLY A 95 -0.80 1.67 6.16
N ILE A 96 -1.68 2.64 5.90
CA ILE A 96 -1.41 3.80 5.06
C ILE A 96 -0.30 4.68 5.66
N LEU A 97 -0.35 4.94 6.98
CA LEU A 97 0.67 5.74 7.67
C LEU A 97 2.04 5.05 7.67
N GLN A 98 2.08 3.73 7.81
CA GLN A 98 3.32 2.95 7.81
C GLN A 98 4.00 2.97 6.44
N ARG A 99 3.21 2.83 5.36
CA ARG A 99 3.70 2.95 3.97
C ARG A 99 4.27 4.34 3.69
N ILE A 100 3.56 5.39 4.11
CA ILE A 100 4.02 6.79 3.98
C ILE A 100 5.31 7.00 4.79
N ALA A 101 5.37 6.47 6.03
CA ALA A 101 6.55 6.57 6.88
C ALA A 101 7.79 5.94 6.21
N PHE A 102 7.64 4.75 5.65
CA PHE A 102 8.73 4.06 4.95
C PHE A 102 9.18 4.81 3.69
N ALA A 103 8.24 5.24 2.85
CA ALA A 103 8.55 6.02 1.65
C ALA A 103 9.26 7.34 2.00
N TYR A 104 8.76 8.06 3.02
CA TYR A 104 9.40 9.27 3.53
C TYR A 104 10.83 9.00 4.02
N PHE A 105 11.04 7.93 4.79
CA PHE A 105 12.35 7.55 5.31
C PHE A 105 13.37 7.34 4.19
N VAL A 106 13.03 6.52 3.19
CA VAL A 106 13.93 6.22 2.06
C VAL A 106 14.24 7.48 1.26
N VAL A 107 13.22 8.24 0.86
CA VAL A 107 13.42 9.44 0.03
C VAL A 107 14.18 10.54 0.79
N ALA A 108 13.90 10.73 2.08
CA ALA A 108 14.60 11.71 2.90
C ALA A 108 16.07 11.35 3.10
N LEU A 109 16.41 10.06 3.26
CA LEU A 109 17.80 9.61 3.32
C LEU A 109 18.53 9.87 2.01
N VAL A 110 17.94 9.49 0.87
CA VAL A 110 18.51 9.79 -0.45
C VAL A 110 18.75 11.29 -0.61
N GLU A 111 17.80 12.13 -0.19
CA GLU A 111 17.93 13.59 -0.25
C GLU A 111 19.08 14.12 0.63
N ILE A 112 19.25 13.61 1.85
CA ILE A 112 20.33 14.00 2.76
C ILE A 112 21.69 13.60 2.17
N PHE A 113 21.84 12.37 1.67
CA PHE A 113 23.11 11.87 1.14
C PHE A 113 23.51 12.51 -0.20
N THR A 114 22.55 13.02 -0.98
CA THR A 114 22.80 13.68 -2.27
C THR A 114 23.01 15.18 -2.15
N LYS A 115 22.57 15.81 -1.05
CA LYS A 115 22.57 17.27 -0.86
C LYS A 115 23.95 17.93 -0.99
N ASP A 116 24.98 17.36 -0.37
CA ASP A 116 26.32 17.98 -0.35
C ASP A 116 27.02 17.99 -1.72
N LYS A 117 26.58 17.11 -2.64
CA LYS A 117 27.12 17.05 -4.01
C LYS A 117 26.51 18.11 -4.94
N ARG A 118 25.36 18.71 -4.59
CA ARG A 118 24.60 19.63 -5.46
C ARG A 118 25.06 21.08 -5.42
N VAL A 119 25.75 21.52 -4.37
CA VAL A 119 26.14 22.94 -4.21
C VAL A 119 27.28 23.36 -5.15
N LYS A 120 27.97 22.41 -5.80
CA LYS A 120 29.18 22.68 -6.59
C LYS A 120 28.96 22.79 -8.11
N ASP A 121 27.78 22.48 -8.63
CA ASP A 121 27.61 22.23 -10.07
C ASP A 121 26.33 22.86 -10.62
N LEU A 122 26.30 24.19 -10.74
CA LEU A 122 25.20 24.93 -11.36
C LEU A 122 25.61 25.37 -12.78
N SER A 123 25.62 24.44 -13.73
CA SER A 123 25.77 24.76 -15.16
C SER A 123 24.40 24.99 -15.83
N THR A 124 24.30 25.99 -16.71
CA THR A 124 23.08 26.53 -17.33
C THR A 124 22.40 25.61 -18.36
N ASN A 125 22.78 24.33 -18.47
CA ASN A 125 22.24 23.43 -19.50
C ASN A 125 20.96 22.69 -19.01
N ARG A 126 19.94 22.52 -19.87
CA ARG A 126 18.68 21.82 -19.51
C ARG A 126 18.90 20.38 -19.05
N LEU A 127 19.91 19.69 -19.58
CA LEU A 127 20.28 18.34 -19.15
C LEU A 127 21.02 18.30 -17.80
N ALA A 128 21.48 19.45 -17.28
CA ALA A 128 22.14 19.52 -15.99
C ALA A 128 21.21 19.10 -14.84
N ILE A 129 19.89 19.31 -14.97
CA ILE A 129 18.91 18.86 -13.97
C ILE A 129 18.92 17.33 -13.86
N PHE A 130 18.91 16.60 -14.98
CA PHE A 130 18.97 15.14 -14.96
C PHE A 130 20.28 14.62 -14.37
N ARG A 131 21.40 15.29 -14.66
CA ARG A 131 22.71 14.96 -14.06
C ARG A 131 22.75 15.27 -12.56
N LEU A 132 22.15 16.37 -12.12
CA LEU A 132 22.12 16.81 -10.72
C LEU A 132 21.27 15.87 -9.84
N TYR A 133 20.18 15.36 -10.38
CA TYR A 133 19.27 14.43 -9.70
C TYR A 133 19.46 12.97 -10.16
N CYS A 134 20.60 12.63 -10.75
CA CYS A 134 20.85 11.30 -11.32
C CYS A 134 20.65 10.18 -10.28
N TRP A 135 21.07 10.40 -9.03
CA TRP A 135 20.88 9.44 -7.94
C TRP A 135 19.42 9.23 -7.58
N HIS A 136 18.59 10.28 -7.59
CA HIS A 136 17.15 10.14 -7.38
C HIS A 136 16.49 9.36 -8.51
N TRP A 137 16.89 9.63 -9.77
CA TRP A 137 16.41 8.89 -10.93
C TRP A 137 16.85 7.43 -10.91
N LEU A 138 18.09 7.13 -10.52
CA LEU A 138 18.61 5.77 -10.41
C LEU A 138 17.88 4.98 -9.33
N VAL A 139 17.65 5.56 -8.15
CA VAL A 139 16.87 4.91 -7.08
C VAL A 139 15.41 4.72 -7.50
N GLY A 140 14.80 5.70 -8.16
CA GLY A 140 13.44 5.56 -8.70
C GLY A 140 13.33 4.45 -9.75
N ALA A 141 14.28 4.40 -10.68
CA ALA A 141 14.35 3.38 -11.71
C ALA A 141 14.61 1.99 -11.12
N SER A 142 15.50 1.85 -10.14
CA SER A 142 15.77 0.57 -9.50
C SER A 142 14.54 0.02 -8.76
N VAL A 143 13.84 0.87 -8.00
CA VAL A 143 12.59 0.50 -7.33
C VAL A 143 11.53 0.07 -8.35
N LEU A 144 11.37 0.80 -9.45
CA LEU A 144 10.42 0.47 -10.52
C LEU A 144 10.76 -0.87 -11.19
N ILE A 145 12.03 -1.10 -11.52
CA ILE A 145 12.50 -2.35 -12.13
C ILE A 145 12.23 -3.53 -11.20
N ILE A 146 12.58 -3.40 -9.91
CA ILE A 146 12.33 -4.44 -8.91
C ILE A 146 10.82 -4.71 -8.80
N TYR A 147 10.00 -3.66 -8.73
CA TYR A 147 8.54 -3.80 -8.66
C TYR A 147 7.97 -4.55 -9.87
N LEU A 148 8.36 -4.17 -11.09
CA LEU A 148 7.91 -4.83 -12.31
C LEU A 148 8.42 -6.27 -12.39
N ALA A 149 9.68 -6.51 -12.05
CA ALA A 149 10.27 -7.85 -12.03
C ALA A 149 9.55 -8.77 -11.05
N VAL A 150 9.19 -8.28 -9.85
CA VAL A 150 8.42 -9.05 -8.87
C VAL A 150 7.00 -9.32 -9.36
N ILE A 151 6.31 -8.32 -9.91
CA ILE A 151 4.93 -8.49 -10.37
C ILE A 151 4.81 -9.46 -11.54
N TYR A 152 5.66 -9.32 -12.55
CA TYR A 152 5.57 -10.14 -13.76
C TYR A 152 6.36 -11.45 -13.65
N GLY A 153 7.39 -11.50 -12.80
CA GLY A 153 8.25 -12.67 -12.63
C GLY A 153 7.70 -13.71 -11.64
N THR A 154 6.93 -13.29 -10.64
CA THR A 154 6.40 -14.21 -9.62
C THR A 154 5.36 -15.15 -10.21
N TYR A 155 5.55 -16.45 -9.98
CA TYR A 155 4.56 -17.47 -10.29
C TYR A 155 3.53 -17.55 -9.17
N VAL A 156 2.25 -17.46 -9.53
CA VAL A 156 1.15 -17.56 -8.59
C VAL A 156 0.54 -18.96 -8.72
N PRO A 157 0.78 -19.87 -7.75
CA PRO A 157 0.19 -21.19 -7.74
C PRO A 157 -1.30 -21.13 -7.38
N ASP A 158 -1.97 -22.26 -7.57
CA ASP A 158 -3.33 -22.45 -7.09
C ASP A 158 -3.36 -22.40 -5.57
N TRP A 159 -4.43 -21.84 -5.01
CA TRP A 159 -4.54 -21.64 -3.58
C TRP A 159 -5.96 -21.91 -3.10
N GLN A 160 -6.08 -22.24 -1.81
CA GLN A 160 -7.34 -22.63 -1.19
C GLN A 160 -7.69 -21.68 -0.06
N PHE A 161 -8.99 -21.44 0.14
CA PHE A 161 -9.48 -20.70 1.29
C PHE A 161 -10.71 -21.37 1.89
N THR A 162 -10.84 -21.21 3.21
CA THR A 162 -12.00 -21.66 3.97
C THR A 162 -12.91 -20.48 4.25
N VAL A 163 -14.21 -20.66 4.00
CA VAL A 163 -15.21 -19.65 4.36
C VAL A 163 -15.52 -19.79 5.84
N HIS A 164 -15.22 -18.73 6.60
CA HIS A 164 -15.58 -18.62 8.02
C HIS A 164 -16.67 -17.58 8.16
N ASP A 165 -17.90 -17.99 7.88
CA ASP A 165 -19.09 -17.15 7.97
C ASP A 165 -20.22 -17.96 8.60
N ILE A 166 -20.54 -17.66 9.86
CA ILE A 166 -21.42 -18.46 10.71
C ILE A 166 -22.85 -18.49 10.15
N ASP A 167 -23.24 -17.45 9.40
CA ASP A 167 -24.58 -17.27 8.85
C ASP A 167 -24.70 -17.76 7.40
N SER A 168 -23.62 -18.26 6.79
CA SER A 168 -23.60 -18.77 5.42
C SER A 168 -23.70 -20.29 5.37
N ALA A 169 -24.46 -20.82 4.39
CA ALA A 169 -24.56 -22.26 4.12
C ALA A 169 -23.22 -22.92 3.71
N ASP A 170 -22.20 -22.10 3.42
CA ASP A 170 -20.87 -22.54 3.03
C ASP A 170 -19.83 -22.42 4.15
N ASN A 171 -20.26 -22.18 5.40
CA ASN A 171 -19.36 -22.13 6.55
C ASN A 171 -18.55 -23.43 6.70
N GLY A 172 -17.23 -23.30 6.78
CA GLY A 172 -16.31 -24.44 6.90
C GLY A 172 -16.01 -25.15 5.57
N LYS A 173 -16.61 -24.75 4.44
CA LYS A 173 -16.26 -25.30 3.13
C LYS A 173 -14.96 -24.70 2.63
N GLN A 174 -14.16 -25.55 1.99
CA GLN A 174 -12.90 -25.18 1.37
C GLN A 174 -13.10 -25.00 -0.14
N PHE A 175 -12.73 -23.84 -0.65
CA PHE A 175 -12.78 -23.54 -2.07
C PHE A 175 -11.37 -23.46 -2.63
N THR A 176 -11.18 -24.03 -3.82
CA THR A 176 -9.90 -23.98 -4.54
C THR A 176 -10.00 -22.97 -5.67
N VAL A 177 -9.01 -22.10 -5.77
CA VAL A 177 -8.89 -21.10 -6.83
C VAL A 177 -7.75 -21.51 -7.75
N ALA A 178 -8.11 -21.95 -8.96
CA ALA A 178 -7.14 -22.24 -10.02
C ALA A 178 -6.61 -20.93 -10.62
N CYS A 179 -5.33 -20.67 -10.38
CA CYS A 179 -4.57 -19.53 -10.88
C CYS A 179 -3.53 -20.00 -11.90
N GLY A 180 -2.53 -20.78 -11.49
CA GLY A 180 -1.46 -21.33 -12.33
C GLY A 180 -0.77 -20.37 -13.31
N VAL A 181 -0.65 -19.06 -12.98
CA VAL A 181 -0.27 -18.00 -13.95
C VAL A 181 0.90 -17.13 -13.49
N ARG A 182 1.54 -16.45 -14.45
CA ARG A 182 2.51 -15.34 -14.21
C ARG A 182 1.98 -14.05 -14.83
N GLY A 183 2.31 -12.91 -14.21
CA GLY A 183 2.03 -11.59 -14.78
C GLY A 183 0.55 -11.20 -14.89
N LYS A 184 -0.37 -11.97 -14.30
CA LYS A 184 -1.77 -11.60 -14.21
C LYS A 184 -1.94 -10.52 -13.14
N LEU A 185 -2.50 -9.38 -13.53
CA LEU A 185 -2.72 -8.26 -12.61
C LEU A 185 -4.05 -8.41 -11.86
N ASP A 186 -5.05 -9.04 -12.48
CA ASP A 186 -6.39 -9.15 -11.90
C ASP A 186 -6.46 -10.11 -10.69
N PRO A 187 -7.23 -9.76 -9.65
CA PRO A 187 -7.52 -10.65 -8.54
C PRO A 187 -8.35 -11.83 -9.04
N PRO A 188 -8.27 -12.97 -8.35
CA PRO A 188 -7.55 -13.23 -7.10
C PRO A 188 -6.12 -13.79 -7.32
N CYS A 189 -5.65 -13.79 -8.57
CA CYS A 189 -4.44 -14.51 -9.00
C CYS A 189 -3.26 -13.58 -9.28
N ASN A 190 -3.21 -12.44 -8.59
CA ASN A 190 -2.16 -11.46 -8.77
C ASN A 190 -0.97 -11.71 -7.84
N ALA A 191 0.22 -11.30 -8.27
CA ALA A 191 1.46 -11.51 -7.52
C ALA A 191 1.44 -10.80 -6.16
N VAL A 192 0.84 -9.60 -6.08
CA VAL A 192 0.75 -8.81 -4.85
C VAL A 192 -0.06 -9.56 -3.79
N GLY A 193 -1.26 -10.05 -4.15
CA GLY A 193 -2.11 -10.81 -3.23
C GLY A 193 -1.48 -12.15 -2.85
N TYR A 194 -0.73 -12.79 -3.75
CA TYR A 194 0.03 -13.99 -3.41
C TYR A 194 1.10 -13.71 -2.34
N ILE A 195 1.95 -12.71 -2.55
CA ILE A 195 3.00 -12.35 -1.59
C ILE A 195 2.42 -11.92 -0.25
N ASP A 196 1.34 -11.12 -0.25
CA ASP A 196 0.69 -10.70 1.00
C ASP A 196 0.16 -11.90 1.81
N ARG A 197 -0.41 -12.92 1.15
CA ARG A 197 -0.88 -14.15 1.82
C ARG A 197 0.25 -14.98 2.41
N GLU A 198 1.36 -15.11 1.68
CA GLU A 198 2.52 -15.90 2.14
C GLU A 198 3.26 -15.20 3.29
N VAL A 199 3.44 -13.88 3.21
CA VAL A 199 4.25 -13.12 4.16
C VAL A 199 3.46 -12.71 5.41
N LEU A 200 2.20 -12.27 5.24
CA LEU A 200 1.39 -11.70 6.33
C LEU A 200 0.21 -12.59 6.73
N GLY A 201 -0.06 -13.66 5.98
CA GLY A 201 -1.17 -14.57 6.24
C GLY A 201 -2.52 -14.03 5.75
N ILE A 202 -3.51 -14.92 5.69
CA ILE A 202 -4.86 -14.61 5.19
C ILE A 202 -5.61 -13.64 6.12
N ASN A 203 -5.34 -13.70 7.42
CA ASN A 203 -6.00 -12.89 8.45
C ASN A 203 -5.67 -11.39 8.36
N HIS A 204 -4.60 -11.01 7.65
CA HIS A 204 -4.21 -9.61 7.47
C HIS A 204 -4.96 -8.90 6.33
N MET A 205 -5.52 -9.67 5.39
CA MET A 205 -6.19 -9.12 4.22
C MET A 205 -7.48 -8.38 4.60
N TYR A 206 -7.87 -7.38 3.78
CA TYR A 206 -9.12 -6.63 3.99
C TYR A 206 -10.30 -7.62 4.01
N HIS A 207 -11.07 -7.64 5.11
CA HIS A 207 -12.29 -8.44 5.20
C HIS A 207 -13.38 -8.01 4.21
N HIS A 208 -13.36 -6.74 3.77
CA HIS A 208 -14.26 -6.18 2.75
C HIS A 208 -13.44 -5.47 1.67
N PRO A 209 -12.77 -6.21 0.78
CA PRO A 209 -11.95 -5.59 -0.24
C PRO A 209 -12.82 -5.01 -1.36
N ALA A 210 -12.41 -3.89 -1.95
CA ALA A 210 -13.18 -3.19 -2.99
C ALA A 210 -13.52 -4.10 -4.19
N TRP A 211 -12.66 -5.07 -4.52
CA TRP A 211 -12.87 -6.01 -5.61
C TRP A 211 -13.99 -7.02 -5.36
N ARG A 212 -14.47 -7.21 -4.13
CA ARG A 212 -15.69 -8.01 -3.87
C ARG A 212 -16.91 -7.40 -4.58
N ARG A 213 -16.90 -6.09 -4.82
CA ARG A 213 -17.94 -5.38 -5.59
C ARG A 213 -17.75 -5.47 -7.10
N SER A 214 -16.67 -6.10 -7.58
CA SER A 214 -16.47 -6.34 -9.01
C SER A 214 -17.29 -7.54 -9.48
N LYS A 215 -17.73 -7.54 -10.75
CA LYS A 215 -18.37 -8.69 -11.42
C LYS A 215 -17.50 -9.97 -11.40
N VAL A 216 -16.21 -9.86 -11.08
CA VAL A 216 -15.29 -11.01 -10.91
C VAL A 216 -15.65 -11.82 -9.65
N HIS A 217 -16.27 -11.19 -8.63
CA HIS A 217 -16.83 -11.92 -7.49
C HIS A 217 -17.94 -12.88 -7.92
N ASP A 218 -18.81 -12.47 -8.85
CA ASP A 218 -19.86 -13.35 -9.40
C ASP A 218 -19.24 -14.54 -10.16
N ILE A 219 -18.16 -14.33 -10.90
CA ILE A 219 -17.46 -15.39 -11.65
C ILE A 219 -16.71 -16.35 -10.72
N LEU A 220 -16.06 -15.85 -9.65
CA LEU A 220 -15.42 -16.70 -8.64
C LEU A 220 -16.44 -17.47 -7.82
N SER A 221 -17.59 -16.87 -7.50
CA SER A 221 -18.73 -17.55 -6.89
C SER A 221 -19.25 -18.67 -7.82
N LEU A 222 -19.40 -18.39 -9.11
CA LEU A 222 -19.86 -19.37 -10.11
C LEU A 222 -18.86 -20.51 -10.36
N ARG A 223 -17.55 -20.25 -10.42
CA ARG A 223 -16.51 -21.30 -10.53
C ARG A 223 -16.30 -22.08 -9.25
N ALA A 224 -16.52 -21.47 -8.08
CA ALA A 224 -16.58 -22.17 -6.81
C ALA A 224 -17.80 -23.10 -6.73
N TYR A 225 -18.91 -22.75 -7.40
CA TYR A 225 -20.15 -23.53 -7.44
C TYR A 225 -20.12 -24.67 -8.48
N TYR A 226 -19.38 -24.50 -9.57
CA TYR A 226 -19.18 -25.51 -10.62
C TYR A 226 -17.69 -25.77 -10.86
N PRO A 227 -17.06 -26.67 -10.08
CA PRO A 227 -15.77 -27.22 -10.45
C PRO A 227 -15.96 -28.00 -11.76
N SER A 228 -15.16 -27.68 -12.78
CA SER A 228 -15.12 -28.41 -14.05
C SER A 228 -14.27 -29.67 -13.89
#